data_AF-A0A6A4WI47-F1
#
_entry.id   AF-A0A6A4WI47-F1
#
_cell.length_a   1.000
_cell.length_b   1.000
_cell.length_c   1.000
_cell.angle_alpha   90.00
_cell.angle_beta   90.00
_cell.angle_gamma   90.00
#
_symmetry.space_group_name_H-M   'P 1'
#
loop_
_entity.id
_entity.type
_entity.pdbx_description
1 polymer ?
#
loop_
_entity_poly.entity_id
_entity_poly.type
_entity_poly.pdbx_seq_one_letter_code
_entity_poly.pdbx_strand_id
1 'polypeptide(L)'
;MKTPFVILPLVVILLLLVLMAESKPRVCYRKPCPGPCKAYFVRYYYNPYRRRCEQFIWGGCRSNGNNFKSRRACQKTCGYGYNIGFHKGRG
;
A
#
# COMPACT_ATOMS: atom_id res chain seq x y z
N MET A 1 12.29 -43.14 10.53
CA MET A 1 13.36 -42.43 9.80
C MET A 1 12.71 -41.61 8.70
N LYS A 2 12.37 -40.34 8.97
CA LYS A 2 11.77 -39.41 7.99
C LYS A 2 12.79 -38.30 7.75
N THR A 3 13.16 -38.08 6.50
CA THR A 3 14.32 -37.29 6.08
C THR A 3 14.17 -35.79 6.40
N PRO A 4 15.17 -35.13 7.01
CA PRO A 4 15.18 -33.67 7.26
C PRO A 4 15.40 -32.83 5.99
N PHE A 5 15.76 -33.49 4.87
CA PHE A 5 16.11 -32.84 3.60
C PHE A 5 14.96 -32.07 2.93
N VAL A 6 13.70 -32.35 3.27
CA VAL A 6 12.52 -31.61 2.77
C VAL A 6 12.15 -30.40 3.62
N ILE A 7 12.61 -30.33 4.88
CA ILE A 7 12.31 -29.22 5.79
C ILE A 7 13.18 -28.00 5.43
N LEU A 8 14.45 -28.23 5.12
CA LEU A 8 15.40 -27.19 4.73
C LEU A 8 14.97 -26.36 3.50
N PRO A 9 14.54 -26.94 2.37
CA PRO A 9 14.06 -26.18 1.22
C PRO A 9 12.76 -25.42 1.53
N LEU A 10 11.85 -25.95 2.34
CA LEU A 10 10.64 -25.23 2.76
C LEU A 10 10.95 -24.00 3.62
N VAL A 11 11.91 -24.12 4.53
CA VAL A 11 12.38 -23.00 5.37
C VAL A 11 13.09 -21.95 4.52
N VAL A 12 13.95 -22.36 3.58
CA VAL A 12 14.62 -21.45 2.64
C VAL A 12 13.61 -20.75 1.72
N ILE A 13 12.62 -21.46 1.19
CA ILE A 13 11.54 -20.87 0.38
C ILE A 13 10.72 -19.88 1.22
N LEU A 14 10.35 -20.23 2.45
CA LEU A 14 9.64 -19.33 3.35
C LEU A 14 10.47 -18.07 3.67
N LEU A 15 11.76 -18.21 3.94
CA LEU A 15 12.68 -17.09 4.15
C LEU A 15 12.77 -16.20 2.91
N LEU A 16 12.92 -16.78 1.71
CA LEU A 16 12.91 -16.03 0.46
C LEU A 16 11.58 -15.30 0.26
N LEU A 17 10.43 -15.94 0.51
CA LEU A 17 9.11 -15.32 0.43
C LEU A 17 8.93 -14.16 1.44
N VAL A 18 9.47 -14.31 2.65
CA VAL A 18 9.45 -13.27 3.68
C VAL A 18 10.36 -12.09 3.29
N LEU A 19 11.52 -12.35 2.67
CA LEU A 19 12.43 -11.30 2.19
C LEU A 19 11.85 -10.52 0.99
N MET A 20 10.97 -11.12 0.19
CA MET A 20 10.27 -10.43 -0.91
C MET A 20 9.01 -9.68 -0.46
N ALA A 21 8.57 -9.82 0.80
CA ALA A 21 7.42 -9.13 1.34
C ALA A 21 7.78 -7.68 1.71
N GLU A 22 7.65 -6.77 0.75
CA GLU A 22 7.90 -5.35 0.99
C GLU A 22 6.90 -4.78 2.03
N SER A 23 7.43 -4.23 3.13
CA SER A 23 6.62 -3.66 4.21
C SER A 23 6.22 -2.22 3.87
N LYS A 24 4.92 -2.01 3.62
CA LYS A 24 4.35 -0.67 3.36
C LYS A 24 4.07 0.04 4.68
N PRO A 25 3.98 1.39 4.68
CA PRO A 25 3.52 2.13 5.85
C PRO A 25 2.18 1.59 6.37
N ARG A 26 2.01 1.45 7.70
CA ARG A 26 0.78 0.89 8.31
C ARG A 26 -0.50 1.59 7.84
N VAL A 27 -0.40 2.88 7.52
CA VAL A 27 -1.49 3.69 6.99
C VAL A 27 -2.07 3.12 5.69
N CYS A 28 -1.26 2.48 4.85
CA CYS A 28 -1.70 1.87 3.59
C CYS A 28 -2.64 0.67 3.79
N TYR A 29 -2.70 0.09 5.00
CA TYR A 29 -3.58 -1.02 5.33
C TYR A 29 -4.87 -0.59 6.02
N ARG A 30 -5.06 0.71 6.29
CA ARG A 30 -6.29 1.24 6.91
C ARG A 30 -7.39 1.39 5.86
N LYS A 31 -8.65 1.19 6.26
CA LYS A 31 -9.82 1.52 5.41
C LYS A 31 -9.91 3.03 5.15
N PRO A 32 -10.52 3.50 4.05
CA PRO A 32 -10.79 4.93 3.86
C PRO A 32 -11.72 5.44 4.97
N CYS A 33 -11.48 6.66 5.43
CA CYS A 33 -12.27 7.29 6.50
C CYS A 33 -12.86 8.63 6.02
N PRO A 34 -14.18 8.70 5.78
CA PRO A 34 -14.84 9.96 5.42
C PRO A 34 -14.74 11.02 6.52
N GLY A 35 -14.74 10.60 7.80
CA GLY A 35 -14.80 11.52 8.94
C GLY A 35 -16.20 12.10 9.16
N PRO A 36 -16.41 12.87 10.24
CA PRO A 36 -17.73 13.37 10.62
C PRO A 36 -18.16 14.66 9.89
N CYS A 37 -17.22 15.38 9.28
CA CYS A 37 -17.52 16.59 8.52
C CYS A 37 -18.24 16.24 7.19
N LYS A 38 -18.99 17.19 6.61
CA LYS A 38 -19.89 16.95 5.47
C LYS A 38 -19.47 17.62 4.15
N ALA A 39 -18.22 18.07 4.04
CA ALA A 39 -17.71 18.60 2.78
C ALA A 39 -17.50 17.47 1.75
N TYR A 40 -17.42 17.83 0.48
CA TYR A 40 -17.23 16.88 -0.63
C TYR A 40 -15.82 17.01 -1.21
N PHE A 41 -14.84 16.33 -0.60
CA PHE A 41 -13.49 16.27 -1.16
C PHE A 41 -13.21 14.89 -1.78
N VAL A 42 -13.03 14.86 -3.10
CA VAL A 42 -12.51 13.67 -3.79
C VAL A 42 -11.05 13.48 -3.39
N ARG A 43 -10.75 12.33 -2.77
CA ARG A 43 -9.42 11.94 -2.32
C ARG A 43 -9.10 10.53 -2.79
N TYR A 44 -7.85 10.12 -2.63
CA TYR A 44 -7.40 8.77 -2.95
C TYR A 44 -7.02 8.03 -1.68
N TYR A 45 -7.35 6.74 -1.60
CA TYR A 45 -6.85 5.82 -0.58
C TYR A 45 -6.23 4.61 -1.28
N TYR A 46 -5.30 3.93 -0.62
CA TYR A 46 -4.75 2.67 -1.11
C TYR A 46 -5.65 1.51 -0.69
N ASN A 47 -6.08 0.71 -1.67
CA ASN A 47 -6.80 -0.53 -1.47
C ASN A 47 -5.80 -1.70 -1.49
N PRO A 48 -5.45 -2.32 -0.35
CA PRO A 48 -4.46 -3.38 -0.30
C PRO A 48 -4.93 -4.67 -0.98
N TYR A 49 -6.24 -4.94 -0.99
CA TYR A 49 -6.81 -6.12 -1.66
C TYR A 49 -6.70 -6.03 -3.17
N ARG A 50 -6.99 -4.85 -3.73
CA ARG A 50 -6.90 -4.57 -5.17
C ARG A 50 -5.55 -4.05 -5.62
N ARG A 51 -4.62 -3.90 -4.67
CA ARG A 51 -3.24 -3.45 -4.89
C ARG A 51 -3.13 -2.12 -5.65
N ARG A 52 -4.08 -1.21 -5.46
CA ARG A 52 -4.16 0.06 -6.22
C ARG A 52 -4.78 1.20 -5.42
N CYS A 53 -4.55 2.43 -5.89
CA CYS A 53 -5.16 3.62 -5.32
C CYS A 53 -6.53 3.89 -5.95
N GLU A 54 -7.54 4.06 -5.11
CA GLU A 54 -8.94 4.27 -5.50
C GLU A 54 -9.48 5.58 -4.91
N GLN A 55 -10.50 6.16 -5.55
CA GLN A 55 -11.11 7.39 -5.05
C GLN A 55 -12.08 7.10 -3.91
N PHE A 56 -12.23 8.07 -3.00
CA PHE A 56 -13.28 8.12 -2.00
C PHE A 56 -13.61 9.58 -1.63
N ILE A 57 -14.74 9.79 -0.97
CA ILE A 57 -15.13 11.12 -0.47
C ILE A 57 -14.67 11.27 0.98
N TRP A 58 -13.89 12.34 1.21
CA TRP A 58 -13.49 12.77 2.54
C TRP A 58 -14.27 14.02 2.95
N GLY A 59 -14.84 13.97 4.15
CA GLY A 59 -15.71 14.99 4.73
C GLY A 59 -15.01 16.30 5.10
N GLY A 60 -13.68 16.35 5.07
CA GLY A 60 -12.90 17.56 5.38
C GLY A 60 -12.19 17.57 6.74
N CYS A 61 -12.41 16.57 7.60
CA CYS A 61 -11.75 16.49 8.90
C CYS A 61 -11.49 15.04 9.37
N ARG A 62 -10.66 14.89 10.41
CA ARG A 62 -10.36 13.60 11.11
C ARG A 62 -10.01 12.44 10.18
N SER A 63 -9.12 12.67 9.21
CA SER A 63 -8.59 11.59 8.37
C SER A 63 -7.72 10.63 9.19
N ASN A 64 -7.72 9.34 8.83
CA ASN A 64 -6.87 8.31 9.43
C ASN A 64 -5.51 8.12 8.71
N GLY A 65 -5.20 8.98 7.74
CA GLY A 65 -3.96 9.00 6.97
C GLY A 65 -4.01 8.28 5.63
N ASN A 66 -4.92 7.31 5.41
CA ASN A 66 -5.10 6.68 4.09
C ASN A 66 -5.95 7.61 3.20
N ASN A 67 -5.43 8.80 2.96
CA ASN A 67 -6.11 9.92 2.33
C ASN A 67 -5.07 10.81 1.65
N PHE A 68 -5.03 10.75 0.34
CA PHE A 68 -4.08 11.45 -0.50
C PHE A 68 -4.81 12.38 -1.45
N LYS A 69 -4.21 13.54 -1.73
CA LYS A 69 -4.78 14.53 -2.67
C LYS A 69 -4.77 14.06 -4.13
N SER A 70 -3.90 13.11 -4.49
CA SER A 70 -3.78 12.61 -5.85
C SER A 70 -3.44 11.12 -5.90
N ARG A 71 -3.79 10.46 -7.00
CA ARG A 71 -3.43 9.05 -7.27
C ARG A 71 -1.92 8.84 -7.17
N ARG A 72 -1.12 9.76 -7.73
CA ARG A 72 0.35 9.71 -7.74
C ARG A 72 0.92 9.75 -6.32
N ALA A 73 0.39 10.62 -5.45
CA ALA A 73 0.83 10.68 -4.06
C ALA A 73 0.53 9.38 -3.33
N CYS A 74 -0.67 8.82 -3.50
CA CYS A 74 -1.04 7.52 -2.95
C CYS A 74 -0.12 6.39 -3.47
N GLN A 75 0.16 6.35 -4.77
CA GLN A 75 1.03 5.32 -5.36
C GLN A 75 2.47 5.46 -4.89
N LYS A 76 2.97 6.68 -4.74
CA LYS A 76 4.32 6.92 -4.19
C LYS A 76 4.45 6.42 -2.75
N THR A 77 3.39 6.56 -1.94
CA THR A 77 3.41 6.17 -0.54
C THR A 77 3.08 4.69 -0.31
N CYS A 78 2.15 4.14 -1.08
CA CYS A 78 1.56 2.81 -0.83
C CYS A 78 1.63 1.85 -2.03
N GLY A 79 2.16 2.28 -3.17
CA GLY A 79 2.40 1.43 -4.33
C GLY A 79 3.49 0.38 -4.06
N TYR A 80 3.75 -0.48 -5.02
CA TYR A 80 4.90 -1.39 -4.96
C TYR A 80 6.16 -0.64 -5.39
N GLY A 81 7.24 -0.78 -4.62
CA GLY A 81 8.52 -0.14 -4.90
C GLY A 81 9.28 -0.85 -6.00
N TYR A 82 8.78 -0.85 -7.24
CA TYR A 82 9.68 -1.04 -8.38
C TYR A 82 10.46 0.27 -8.55
N ASN A 83 11.62 0.37 -7.89
CA ASN A 83 12.64 1.37 -8.18
C ASN A 83 13.22 1.09 -9.58
N ILE A 84 12.43 1.33 -10.62
CA ILE A 84 12.97 1.53 -11.96
C ILE A 84 12.95 3.03 -12.15
N GLY A 85 14.12 3.65 -11.94
CA GLY A 85 14.32 5.05 -12.27
C GLY A 85 14.06 5.27 -13.74
N PHE A 86 12.94 5.91 -14.09
CA PHE A 86 12.80 6.65 -15.33
C PHE A 86 12.15 8.01 -15.05
N HIS A 87 13.06 8.98 -14.88
CA HIS A 87 13.05 10.38 -15.28
C HIS A 87 11.87 11.32 -14.96
N LYS A 88 12.27 12.45 -14.37
CA LYS A 88 11.66 13.79 -14.46
C LYS A 88 10.81 13.99 -15.72
N GLY A 89 9.59 14.49 -15.52
CA GLY A 89 8.86 15.31 -16.47
C GLY A 89 8.18 16.44 -15.70
N ARG A 90 8.80 17.62 -15.71
CA ARG A 90 8.12 18.89 -15.46
C ARG A 90 7.36 19.23 -16.73
N GLY A 91 6.08 19.54 -16.59
CA GLY A 91 5.31 20.41 -17.45
C GLY A 91 4.68 21.44 -16.53
#